data_AF-A0A6V7IWP6-F1
#
_entry.id   AF-A0A6V7IWP6-F1
#
_cell.length_a   1.000
_cell.length_b   1.000
_cell.length_c   1.000
_cell.angle_alpha   90.00
_cell.angle_beta   90.00
_cell.angle_gamma   90.00
#
_symmetry.space_group_name_H-M   'P 1'
#
loop_
_entity.id
_entity.type
_entity.pdbx_description
1 polymer ?
#
loop_
_entity_poly.entity_id
_entity_poly.type
_entity_poly.pdbx_seq_one_letter_code
_entity_poly.pdbx_strand_id
1 'polypeptide(L)'
;GENIYCAMVFIMVYSSTIAAIVWFVILTYAFHTSFEAYGKIHDKSDKKNSYFHLLAWSIPFVLTVVTFTSTKIEGSSVTGICYVTRTDPIARGLLVVFPILLGAILGGYYLAR
;
A
#
# COMPACT_ATOMS: atom_id res chain seq x y z
N GLY A 1 -26.76 -11.98 -9.30
CA GLY A 1 -25.55 -11.51 -10.01
C GLY A 1 -24.60 -11.03 -8.96
N GLU A 2 -23.53 -11.78 -8.74
CA GLU A 2 -22.43 -11.38 -7.86
C GLU A 2 -22.02 -9.97 -8.27
N ASN A 3 -21.99 -9.03 -7.33
CA ASN A 3 -21.85 -7.61 -7.65
C ASN A 3 -20.43 -7.33 -8.18
N ILE A 4 -20.19 -7.59 -9.47
CA ILE A 4 -18.91 -7.32 -10.15
C ILE A 4 -18.47 -5.87 -9.97
N TYR A 5 -19.44 -4.96 -9.90
CA TYR A 5 -19.22 -3.54 -9.60
C TYR A 5 -18.60 -3.34 -8.20
N CYS A 6 -19.07 -4.10 -7.21
CA CYS A 6 -18.53 -4.08 -5.85
C CYS A 6 -17.08 -4.59 -5.84
N ALA A 7 -16.80 -5.68 -6.55
CA ALA A 7 -15.44 -6.20 -6.71
C ALA A 7 -14.51 -5.21 -7.42
N MET A 8 -14.96 -4.58 -8.51
CA MET A 8 -14.19 -3.58 -9.25
C MET A 8 -13.85 -2.36 -8.38
N VAL A 9 -14.85 -1.82 -7.66
CA VAL A 9 -14.64 -0.71 -6.72
C VAL A 9 -13.66 -1.11 -5.61
N PHE A 10 -13.83 -2.31 -5.04
CA PHE A 10 -12.91 -2.82 -4.03
C PHE A 10 -11.47 -2.89 -4.56
N ILE A 11 -11.24 -3.52 -5.71
CA ILE A 11 -9.92 -3.67 -6.33
C ILE A 11 -9.30 -2.29 -6.60
N MET A 12 -10.05 -1.38 -7.19
CA MET A 12 -9.56 -0.03 -7.53
C MET A 12 -9.16 0.76 -6.29
N VAL A 13 -10.01 0.79 -5.27
CA VAL A 13 -9.77 1.57 -4.04
C VAL A 13 -8.65 0.93 -3.20
N TYR A 14 -8.71 -0.39 -2.98
CA TYR A 14 -7.76 -1.09 -2.14
C TYR A 14 -6.36 -1.12 -2.76
N SER A 15 -6.22 -1.46 -4.05
CA SER A 15 -4.92 -1.45 -4.73
C SER A 15 -4.29 -0.06 -4.75
N SER A 16 -5.07 0.99 -5.04
CA SER A 16 -4.58 2.38 -5.03
C SER A 16 -4.12 2.81 -3.64
N THR A 17 -4.83 2.41 -2.58
CA THR A 17 -4.46 2.71 -1.20
C THR A 17 -3.13 2.04 -0.83
N ILE A 18 -2.96 0.76 -1.11
CA ILE A 18 -1.72 0.03 -0.81
C ILE A 18 -0.57 0.57 -1.67
N ALA A 19 -0.80 0.87 -2.95
CA ALA A 19 0.21 1.46 -3.82
C ALA A 19 0.68 2.82 -3.29
N ALA A 20 -0.24 3.69 -2.84
CA ALA A 20 0.11 4.99 -2.27
C ALA A 20 1.00 4.85 -1.02
N ILE A 21 0.73 3.88 -0.15
CA ILE A 21 1.54 3.61 1.05
C ILE A 21 2.95 3.15 0.66
N VAL A 22 3.07 2.21 -0.29
CA VAL A 22 4.37 1.71 -0.74
C VAL A 22 5.18 2.84 -1.42
N TRP A 23 4.54 3.64 -2.27
CA TRP A 23 5.16 4.81 -2.89
C TRP A 23 5.60 5.85 -1.86
N PHE A 24 4.81 6.09 -0.82
CA PHE A 24 5.21 6.96 0.29
C PHE A 24 6.49 6.46 0.97
N VAL A 25 6.62 5.16 1.24
CA VAL A 25 7.84 4.58 1.83
C VAL A 25 9.04 4.72 0.88
N ILE A 26 8.86 4.47 -0.42
CA ILE A 26 9.93 4.63 -1.41
C ILE A 26 10.40 6.07 -1.51
N LEU A 27 9.47 7.03 -1.53
CA LEU A 27 9.77 8.46 -1.59
C LEU A 27 10.51 8.91 -0.33
N THR A 28 10.03 8.56 0.86
CA THR A 28 10.69 8.92 2.12
C THR A 28 12.10 8.33 2.23
N TYR A 29 12.30 7.09 1.80
CA TYR A 29 13.62 6.49 1.66
C TYR A 29 14.51 7.25 0.67
N ALA A 30 14.00 7.59 -0.52
CA ALA A 30 14.74 8.34 -1.53
C ALA A 30 15.13 9.74 -1.01
N PHE A 31 14.22 10.42 -0.31
CA PHE A 31 14.49 11.70 0.35
C PHE A 31 15.61 11.57 1.39
N HIS A 32 15.52 10.60 2.30
CA HIS A 32 16.55 10.35 3.31
C HIS A 32 17.93 10.16 2.68
N THR A 33 18.04 9.27 1.69
CA THR A 33 19.31 9.04 0.98
C THR A 33 19.81 10.27 0.20
N SER A 34 18.90 11.11 -0.30
CA SER A 34 19.27 12.35 -1.00
C SER A 34 19.84 13.40 -0.05
N PHE A 35 19.27 13.52 1.16
CA PHE A 35 19.81 14.39 2.20
C PHE A 35 21.15 13.88 2.75
N GLU A 36 21.30 12.58 2.97
CA GLU A 36 22.59 11.98 3.38
C GLU A 36 23.68 12.14 2.31
N ALA A 37 23.28 12.14 1.03
CA ALA A 37 24.18 12.33 -0.10
C ALA A 37 24.48 13.81 -0.43
N TYR A 38 23.85 14.77 0.26
CA TYR A 38 24.10 16.19 0.07
C TYR A 38 25.55 16.52 0.49
N GLY A 39 26.48 16.45 -0.46
CA GLY A 39 27.92 16.63 -0.27
C GLY A 39 28.82 15.46 -0.69
N LYS A 40 28.28 14.33 -1.16
CA LYS A 40 29.05 13.18 -1.70
C LYS A 40 28.65 12.87 -3.15
N ILE A 41 29.62 12.45 -3.98
CA ILE A 41 29.38 12.11 -5.40
C ILE A 41 28.39 10.94 -5.48
N HIS A 42 27.31 11.19 -6.22
CA HIS A 42 26.13 10.36 -6.37
C HIS A 42 26.41 9.14 -7.24
N ASP A 43 26.26 7.95 -6.69
CA ASP A 43 26.20 6.74 -7.51
C ASP A 43 25.47 5.63 -6.72
N LYS A 44 24.18 5.37 -7.04
CA LYS A 44 23.42 4.11 -6.77
C LYS A 44 21.89 4.20 -6.90
N SER A 45 21.27 5.36 -7.13
CA SER A 45 19.80 5.47 -7.28
C SER A 45 19.29 4.77 -8.56
N ASP A 46 19.92 5.04 -9.71
CA ASP A 46 19.41 4.62 -11.02
C ASP A 46 19.30 3.10 -11.21
N LYS A 47 20.20 2.32 -10.59
CA LYS A 47 20.16 0.85 -10.70
C LYS A 47 19.11 0.19 -9.81
N LYS A 48 18.54 0.90 -8.83
CA LYS A 48 17.52 0.37 -7.91
C LYS A 48 16.10 0.73 -8.32
N ASN A 49 15.91 1.64 -9.29
CA ASN A 49 14.59 2.10 -9.69
C ASN A 49 13.66 0.96 -10.14
N SER A 50 14.18 0.00 -10.91
CA SER A 50 13.40 -1.17 -11.34
C SER A 50 12.91 -2.02 -10.16
N TYR A 51 13.72 -2.18 -9.11
CA TYR A 51 13.32 -2.90 -7.89
C TYR A 51 12.23 -2.16 -7.11
N PHE A 52 12.32 -0.82 -7.02
CA PHE A 52 11.29 -0.01 -6.36
C PHE A 52 9.95 -0.09 -7.08
N HIS A 53 9.96 -0.01 -8.42
CA HIS A 53 8.75 -0.22 -9.21
C HIS A 53 8.18 -1.63 -9.02
N LEU A 54 9.02 -2.68 -9.11
CA LEU A 54 8.55 -4.06 -8.91
C LEU A 54 7.87 -4.24 -7.54
N LEU A 55 8.50 -3.78 -6.45
CA LEU A 55 7.90 -3.87 -5.12
C LEU A 55 6.61 -3.04 -5.00
N ALA A 56 6.60 -1.83 -5.57
CA ALA A 56 5.44 -0.93 -5.54
C ALA A 56 4.20 -1.51 -6.23
N TRP A 57 4.36 -2.37 -7.23
CA TRP A 57 3.24 -2.99 -7.94
C TRP A 57 2.91 -4.40 -7.44
N SER A 58 3.93 -5.19 -7.07
CA SER A 58 3.73 -6.56 -6.58
C SER A 58 3.02 -6.59 -5.22
N ILE A 59 3.39 -5.71 -4.29
CA ILE A 59 2.79 -5.71 -2.94
C ILE A 59 1.28 -5.40 -2.99
N PRO A 60 0.81 -4.30 -3.63
CA PRO A 60 -0.61 -4.03 -3.76
C PRO A 60 -1.37 -5.16 -4.47
N PHE A 61 -0.79 -5.74 -5.53
CA PHE A 61 -1.42 -6.82 -6.27
C PHE A 61 -1.66 -8.05 -5.39
N VAL A 62 -0.62 -8.51 -4.68
CA VAL A 62 -0.70 -9.69 -3.80
C VAL A 62 -1.72 -9.46 -2.67
N LEU A 63 -1.67 -8.32 -1.98
CA LEU A 63 -2.61 -8.02 -0.90
C LEU A 63 -4.06 -7.93 -1.42
N THR A 64 -4.26 -7.37 -2.62
CA THR A 64 -5.60 -7.28 -3.23
C THR A 64 -6.16 -8.66 -3.53
N VAL A 65 -5.36 -9.54 -4.11
CA VAL A 65 -5.76 -10.92 -4.42
C VAL A 65 -6.08 -11.70 -3.15
N VAL A 66 -5.23 -11.62 -2.12
CA VAL A 66 -5.45 -12.30 -0.83
C VAL A 66 -6.74 -11.82 -0.16
N THR A 67 -6.99 -10.52 -0.19
CA THR A 67 -8.21 -9.95 0.42
C THR A 67 -9.46 -10.34 -0.37
N PHE A 68 -9.36 -10.37 -1.70
CA PHE A 68 -10.44 -10.79 -2.59
C PHE A 68 -10.83 -12.25 -2.39
N THR A 69 -9.84 -13.16 -2.34
CA THR A 69 -10.07 -14.60 -2.14
C THR A 69 -10.59 -14.92 -0.73
N SER A 70 -10.31 -14.06 0.25
CA SER A 70 -10.82 -14.23 1.61
C SER A 70 -12.34 -14.09 1.70
N THR A 71 -13.04 -13.60 0.67
CA THR A 71 -14.50 -13.35 0.64
C THR A 71 -15.02 -12.42 1.75
N LYS A 72 -14.12 -11.67 2.38
CA LYS A 72 -14.39 -10.75 3.51
C LYS A 72 -14.67 -9.33 3.04
N ILE A 73 -15.42 -9.14 1.95
CA ILE A 73 -15.71 -7.83 1.36
C ILE A 73 -17.20 -7.51 1.57
N GLU A 74 -17.50 -6.31 2.07
CA GLU A 74 -18.87 -5.82 2.23
C GLU A 74 -19.05 -4.45 1.54
N GLY A 75 -20.24 -4.26 0.95
CA GLY A 75 -20.67 -2.96 0.43
C GLY A 75 -21.22 -2.08 1.55
N SER A 76 -20.78 -0.83 1.62
CA SER A 76 -21.24 0.14 2.61
C SER A 76 -22.16 1.17 1.95
N SER A 77 -23.43 1.22 2.38
CA SER A 77 -24.42 2.19 1.89
C SER A 77 -24.09 3.63 2.29
N VAL A 78 -23.36 3.83 3.39
CA VAL A 78 -22.96 5.15 3.89
C VAL A 78 -21.88 5.79 3.02
N THR A 79 -20.91 4.98 2.56
CA THR A 79 -19.75 5.46 1.81
C THR A 79 -19.86 5.18 0.31
N GLY A 80 -20.84 4.39 -0.12
CA GLY A 80 -21.03 4.01 -1.53
C GLY A 80 -19.91 3.15 -2.11
N ILE A 81 -19.04 2.57 -1.28
CA ILE A 81 -17.90 1.75 -1.71
C ILE A 81 -17.96 0.34 -1.12
N CYS A 82 -17.28 -0.57 -1.79
CA CYS A 82 -17.02 -1.91 -1.28
C CYS A 82 -15.63 -2.01 -0.69
N TYR A 83 -15.56 -2.53 0.54
CA TYR A 83 -14.32 -2.61 1.29
C TYR A 83 -14.28 -3.85 2.18
N VAL A 84 -13.15 -4.11 2.83
CA VAL A 84 -13.06 -5.19 3.82
C VAL A 84 -14.13 -5.04 4.90
N THR A 85 -14.77 -6.14 5.26
CA THR A 85 -15.87 -6.18 6.22
C THR A 85 -15.47 -5.58 7.56
N ARG A 86 -16.38 -4.79 8.15
CA ARG A 86 -16.24 -4.28 9.52
C ARG A 86 -16.57 -5.33 10.58
N THR A 87 -17.29 -6.38 10.20
CA THR A 87 -17.72 -7.42 11.14
C THR A 87 -16.57 -8.34 11.57
N ASP A 88 -15.50 -8.40 10.78
CA ASP A 88 -14.28 -9.16 11.09
C ASP A 88 -13.12 -8.19 11.42
N PRO A 89 -12.95 -7.82 12.70
CA PRO A 89 -11.91 -6.88 13.11
C PRO A 89 -10.50 -7.46 12.91
N ILE A 90 -10.35 -8.78 12.91
CA ILE A 90 -9.05 -9.44 12.73
C ILE A 90 -8.63 -9.31 11.26
N ALA A 91 -9.52 -9.65 10.32
CA ALA A 91 -9.25 -9.49 8.89
C ALA A 91 -8.94 -8.03 8.53
N ARG A 92 -9.70 -7.08 9.08
CA ARG A 92 -9.44 -5.65 8.88
C ARG A 92 -8.13 -5.18 9.53
N GLY A 93 -7.82 -5.68 10.71
CA GLY A 93 -6.55 -5.42 11.39
C GLY A 93 -5.35 -5.86 10.54
N LEU A 94 -5.39 -7.08 10.03
CA LEU A 94 -4.27 -7.67 9.28
C LEU A 94 -4.17 -7.17 7.83
N LEU A 95 -5.29 -7.02 7.13
CA LEU A 95 -5.29 -6.71 5.69
C LEU A 95 -5.27 -5.21 5.39
N VAL A 96 -5.66 -4.36 6.35
CA VAL A 96 -5.76 -2.90 6.13
C VAL A 96 -4.88 -2.16 7.11
N VAL A 97 -5.09 -2.35 8.41
CA VAL A 97 -4.43 -1.54 9.44
C VAL A 97 -2.95 -1.84 9.53
N PHE A 98 -2.57 -3.12 9.50
CA PHE A 98 -1.16 -3.53 9.59
C PHE A 98 -0.31 -2.98 8.43
N PRO A 99 -0.69 -3.09 7.13
CA PRO A 99 0.04 -2.47 6.03
C PRO A 99 0.18 -0.96 6.16
N ILE A 100 -0.88 -0.26 6.59
CA ILE A 100 -0.88 1.20 6.79
C ILE A 100 0.10 1.58 7.91
N LEU A 101 -0.01 0.95 9.07
CA LEU A 101 0.85 1.24 10.22
C LEU A 101 2.30 0.94 9.90
N LEU A 102 2.59 -0.20 9.26
CA LEU A 102 3.94 -0.56 8.87
C LEU A 102 4.54 0.48 7.91
N GLY A 103 3.78 0.88 6.88
CA GLY A 103 4.23 1.92 5.94
C GLY A 103 4.42 3.28 6.61
N ALA A 104 3.54 3.67 7.53
CA ALA A 104 3.65 4.91 8.29
C ALA A 104 4.87 4.91 9.22
N ILE A 105 5.13 3.80 9.94
CA ILE A 105 6.29 3.67 10.81
C ILE A 105 7.59 3.70 10.01
N LEU A 106 7.67 2.94 8.90
CA LEU A 106 8.86 2.90 8.06
C LEU A 106 9.12 4.28 7.40
N GLY A 107 8.10 4.90 6.83
CA GLY A 107 8.24 6.22 6.23
C GLY A 107 8.56 7.31 7.25
N GLY A 108 7.92 7.27 8.43
CA GLY A 108 8.23 8.17 9.55
C GLY A 108 9.65 7.98 10.08
N TYR A 109 10.15 6.75 10.14
CA TYR A 109 11.52 6.45 10.52
C TYR A 109 12.53 7.05 9.54
N TYR A 110 12.33 6.88 8.23
CA TYR A 110 13.21 7.48 7.22
C TYR A 110 13.15 9.01 7.22
N LEU A 111 12.00 9.61 7.54
CA LEU A 111 11.87 11.06 7.64
C LEU A 111 12.50 11.64 8.91
N ALA A 112 12.46 10.90 10.02
CA ALA A 112 13.00 11.34 11.30
C ALA A 112 14.53 11.17 11.41
N ARG A 113 15.10 10.29 10.58
CA ARG A 113 16.53 9.99 10.56
C ARG A 113 17.27 10.84 9.53
#